data_AF-A0A920R6T6-F1
#
_entry.id   AF-A0A920R6T6-F1
#
_cell.length_a   1.000
_cell.length_b   1.000
_cell.length_c   1.000
_cell.angle_alpha   90.00
_cell.angle_beta   90.00
_cell.angle_gamma   90.00
#
_symmetry.space_group_name_H-M   'P 1'
#
loop_
_entity.id
_entity.type
_entity.pdbx_description
1 polymer ?
#
loop_
_entity_poly.entity_id
_entity_poly.type
_entity_poly.pdbx_seq_one_letter_code
_entity_poly.pdbx_strand_id
1 'polypeptide(L)'
;MGFSVTALLTDFVSVYEPFISSTFNPSEADRSALSTAIFGEYAASFSGPYISLFLFIGLLAVLIVKLFSGVGGPFFWLLVYGGYKRSVKVEPNAYLPIVFFLVTNVVIVFMFILITRYVSSRYAMLFCLLLVLFVPIVIAKIIQKLNQSAIRNIGMRMVILFFGYCAFDSFISFGQSKTFVFDSVDWIAAQSASNSGLLTNNHAVAYYSGKVEDYDQIIRFLTESEIQNTTPNDLIAIEMHFEMTELVESASIKPLLEFQAAFPSIDDQQLAIYKRVNP
;
A
#
# COMPACT_ATOMS: atom_id res chain seq x y z
N MET A 1 9.71 31.12 19.79
CA MET A 1 10.33 29.80 20.01
C MET A 1 10.99 29.39 18.72
N GLY A 2 12.32 29.43 18.65
CA GLY A 2 13.06 29.07 17.44
C GLY A 2 13.22 27.56 17.37
N PHE A 3 12.72 26.94 16.30
CA PHE A 3 12.96 25.52 16.03
C PHE A 3 14.47 25.30 15.87
N SER A 4 15.07 24.50 16.77
CA SER A 4 16.46 24.07 16.59
C SER A 4 16.49 22.96 15.54
N VAL A 5 17.02 23.29 14.37
CA VAL A 5 17.21 22.34 13.25
C VAL A 5 17.98 21.10 13.71
N THR A 6 18.87 21.25 14.69
CA THR A 6 19.61 20.16 15.32
C THR A 6 18.72 19.20 16.11
N ALA A 7 17.75 19.69 16.88
CA ALA A 7 16.83 18.83 17.63
C ALA A 7 15.94 18.01 16.68
N LEU A 8 15.39 18.66 15.65
CA LEU A 8 14.60 17.97 14.62
C LEU A 8 15.40 16.89 13.87
N LEU A 9 16.68 17.16 13.57
CA LEU A 9 17.56 16.16 12.97
C LEU A 9 17.83 14.99 13.92
N THR A 10 18.00 15.25 15.21
CA THR A 10 18.26 14.20 16.21
C THR A 10 17.03 13.32 16.40
N ASP A 11 15.84 13.93 16.51
CA ASP A 11 14.57 13.22 16.59
C ASP A 11 14.34 12.37 15.33
N PHE A 12 14.56 12.96 14.14
CA PHE A 12 14.47 12.21 12.89
C PHE A 12 15.40 11.00 12.87
N VAL A 13 16.67 11.17 13.23
CA VAL A 13 17.64 10.05 13.25
C VAL A 13 17.21 8.98 14.25
N SER A 14 16.73 9.35 15.43
CA SER A 14 16.30 8.39 16.46
C SER A 14 15.13 7.50 16.00
N VAL A 15 14.23 8.04 15.17
CA VAL A 15 13.12 7.28 14.59
C VAL A 15 13.61 6.23 13.59
N TYR A 16 14.66 6.54 12.81
CA TYR A 16 15.19 5.64 11.77
C TYR A 16 16.32 4.71 12.25
N GLU A 17 16.99 5.04 13.35
CA GLU A 17 18.06 4.23 13.96
C GLU A 17 17.70 2.74 14.14
N PRO A 18 16.54 2.35 14.72
CA PRO A 18 16.22 0.93 14.90
C PRO A 18 16.02 0.19 13.57
N PHE A 19 15.57 0.88 12.52
CA PHE A 19 15.40 0.29 11.20
C PHE A 19 16.73 0.11 10.47
N ILE A 20 17.66 1.06 10.62
CA ILE A 20 19.00 0.99 10.03
C ILE A 20 19.80 -0.13 10.70
N SER A 21 19.79 -0.21 12.03
CA SER A 21 20.53 -1.22 12.78
C SER A 21 20.02 -2.63 12.48
N SER A 22 18.70 -2.85 12.47
CA SER A 22 18.10 -4.14 12.12
C SER A 22 18.32 -4.55 10.65
N THR A 23 18.49 -3.60 9.74
CA THR A 23 18.72 -3.89 8.32
C THR A 23 20.18 -4.20 8.01
N PHE A 24 21.12 -3.44 8.56
CA PHE A 24 22.54 -3.57 8.22
C PHE A 24 23.35 -4.43 9.20
N ASN A 25 22.91 -4.55 10.46
CA ASN A 25 23.51 -5.41 11.50
C ASN A 25 22.47 -6.35 12.14
N PRO A 26 21.75 -7.17 11.36
CA PRO A 26 20.82 -8.13 11.93
C PRO A 26 21.56 -9.18 12.77
N SER A 27 20.97 -9.59 13.90
CA SER A 27 21.51 -10.67 14.72
C SER A 27 21.55 -11.98 13.92
N GLU A 28 22.43 -12.92 14.29
CA GLU A 28 22.49 -14.23 13.62
C GLU A 28 21.15 -15.00 13.71
N ALA A 29 20.42 -14.81 14.81
CA ALA A 29 19.09 -15.36 15.00
C ALA A 29 18.07 -14.79 14.00
N ASP A 30 18.04 -13.46 13.81
CA ASP A 30 17.13 -12.80 12.86
C ASP A 30 17.44 -13.21 11.42
N ARG A 31 18.73 -13.30 11.07
CA ARG A 31 19.16 -13.76 9.74
C ARG A 31 18.75 -15.20 9.48
N SER A 32 18.87 -16.07 10.48
CA SER A 32 18.48 -17.48 10.37
C SER A 32 16.97 -17.61 10.22
N ALA A 33 16.18 -16.93 11.07
CA ALA A 33 14.73 -16.92 10.99
C ALA A 33 14.21 -16.42 9.63
N LEU A 34 14.79 -15.31 9.13
CA LEU A 34 14.42 -14.74 7.84
C LEU A 34 14.83 -15.65 6.66
N SER A 35 16.01 -16.27 6.74
CA SER A 35 16.47 -17.23 5.72
C SER A 35 15.56 -18.45 5.63
N THR A 36 15.15 -18.99 6.78
CA THR A 36 14.19 -20.11 6.85
C THR A 36 12.81 -19.71 6.37
N ALA A 37 12.34 -18.50 6.70
CA ALA A 37 11.06 -18.00 6.21
C ALA A 37 11.02 -17.81 4.69
N ILE A 38 12.12 -17.35 4.09
CA ILE A 38 12.18 -17.04 2.64
C ILE A 38 12.54 -18.26 1.80
N PHE A 39 13.49 -19.08 2.24
CA PHE A 39 14.02 -20.20 1.45
C PHE A 39 13.56 -21.58 1.96
N GLY A 40 12.92 -21.66 3.13
CA GLY A 40 12.62 -22.92 3.81
C GLY A 40 13.85 -23.52 4.50
N GLU A 41 13.64 -24.48 5.39
CA GLU A 41 14.70 -25.06 6.24
C GLU A 41 15.89 -25.61 5.44
N TYR A 42 15.62 -26.32 4.34
CA TYR A 42 16.66 -26.99 3.55
C TYR A 42 17.53 -26.00 2.78
N ALA A 43 16.92 -25.04 2.08
CA ALA A 43 17.67 -24.09 1.27
C ALA A 43 18.26 -22.94 2.09
N ALA A 44 17.76 -22.67 3.30
CA ALA A 44 18.34 -21.70 4.23
C ALA A 44 19.79 -22.06 4.62
N SER A 45 20.11 -23.35 4.72
CA SER A 45 21.45 -23.84 5.06
C SER A 45 22.51 -23.53 3.98
N PHE A 46 22.10 -23.50 2.70
CA PHE A 46 23.00 -23.24 1.56
C PHE A 46 22.92 -21.79 1.05
N SER A 47 21.74 -21.17 1.16
CA SER A 47 21.45 -19.85 0.58
C SER A 47 21.45 -18.71 1.60
N GLY A 48 21.60 -19.02 2.89
CA GLY A 48 21.69 -18.03 3.98
C GLY A 48 22.69 -16.90 3.75
N PRO A 49 23.89 -17.14 3.17
CA PRO A 49 24.82 -16.05 2.83
C PRO A 49 24.28 -15.04 1.81
N TYR A 50 23.36 -15.46 0.93
CA TYR A 50 22.80 -14.64 -0.14
C TYR A 50 21.50 -13.91 0.24
N ILE A 51 21.03 -14.04 1.49
CA ILE A 51 19.78 -13.44 1.95
C ILE A 51 19.73 -11.92 1.70
N SER A 52 20.81 -11.19 1.97
CA SER A 52 20.87 -9.74 1.78
C SER A 52 20.77 -9.36 0.30
N LEU A 53 21.39 -10.15 -0.59
CA LEU A 53 21.29 -9.94 -2.03
C LEU A 53 19.87 -10.25 -2.53
N PHE A 54 19.27 -11.32 -2.03
CA PHE A 54 17.89 -11.68 -2.36
C PHE A 54 16.90 -10.60 -1.93
N LEU A 55 17.02 -10.09 -0.70
CA LEU A 55 16.20 -8.96 -0.23
C LEU A 55 16.42 -7.72 -1.09
N PHE A 56 17.67 -7.38 -1.41
CA PHE A 56 17.96 -6.22 -2.25
C PHE A 56 17.29 -6.33 -3.63
N ILE A 57 17.45 -7.48 -4.31
CA ILE A 57 16.85 -7.73 -5.62
C ILE A 57 15.33 -7.81 -5.53
N GLY A 58 14.80 -8.47 -4.50
CA GLY A 58 13.37 -8.59 -4.25
C GLY A 58 12.70 -7.24 -4.02
N LEU A 59 13.28 -6.39 -3.18
CA LEU A 59 12.79 -5.03 -2.93
C LEU A 59 12.94 -4.14 -4.17
N LEU A 60 14.01 -4.30 -4.97
CA LEU A 60 14.16 -3.63 -6.25
C LEU A 60 13.06 -4.06 -7.24
N ALA A 61 12.76 -5.35 -7.32
CA ALA A 61 11.69 -5.88 -8.15
C ALA A 61 10.31 -5.33 -7.72
N VAL A 62 10.04 -5.32 -6.41
CA VAL A 62 8.82 -4.72 -5.86
C VAL A 62 8.72 -3.23 -6.21
N LEU A 63 9.83 -2.48 -6.13
CA LEU A 63 9.86 -1.07 -6.54
C LEU A 63 9.49 -0.93 -8.03
N ILE A 64 10.10 -1.73 -8.91
CA ILE A 64 9.79 -1.70 -10.35
C ILE A 64 8.30 -1.98 -10.60
N VAL A 65 7.74 -3.00 -9.95
CA VAL A 65 6.31 -3.32 -10.05
C VAL A 65 5.46 -2.14 -9.59
N LYS A 66 5.80 -1.48 -8.47
CA LYS A 66 5.06 -0.31 -7.97
C LYS A 66 5.17 0.90 -8.88
N LEU A 67 6.34 1.16 -9.46
CA LEU A 67 6.51 2.23 -10.45
C LEU A 67 5.66 1.95 -11.69
N PHE A 68 5.61 0.70 -12.16
CA PHE A 68 4.77 0.30 -13.29
C PHE A 68 3.28 0.47 -12.97
N SER A 69 2.82 -0.03 -11.81
CA SER A 69 1.44 0.17 -11.35
C SER A 69 1.10 1.65 -11.14
N GLY A 70 2.07 2.47 -10.73
CA GLY A 70 1.88 3.90 -10.48
C GLY A 70 1.81 4.77 -11.73
N VAL A 71 2.58 4.44 -12.77
CA VAL A 71 2.50 5.12 -14.08
C VAL A 71 1.25 4.68 -14.85
N GLY A 72 0.83 3.42 -14.67
CA GLY A 72 -0.22 2.78 -15.45
C GLY A 72 0.35 2.09 -16.68
N GLY A 73 -0.09 0.85 -16.93
CA GLY A 73 0.48 -0.02 -17.96
C GLY A 73 0.50 0.61 -19.36
N PRO A 74 -0.62 1.18 -19.87
CA PRO A 74 -0.65 1.79 -21.19
C PRO A 74 0.25 3.02 -21.32
N PHE A 75 0.34 3.85 -20.29
CA PHE A 75 1.22 5.01 -20.26
C PHE A 75 2.69 4.61 -20.27
N PHE A 76 3.05 3.55 -19.53
CA PHE A 76 4.41 3.02 -19.52
C PHE A 76 4.86 2.61 -20.92
N TRP A 77 4.08 1.78 -21.64
CA TRP A 77 4.43 1.34 -22.99
C TRP A 77 4.55 2.50 -23.97
N LEU A 78 3.70 3.52 -23.83
CA LEU A 78 3.75 4.72 -24.65
C LEU A 78 5.04 5.52 -24.40
N LEU A 79 5.46 5.66 -23.15
CA LEU A 79 6.72 6.30 -22.78
C LEU A 79 7.93 5.51 -23.28
N VAL A 80 7.93 4.18 -23.17
CA VAL A 80 8.99 3.32 -23.72
C VAL A 80 9.10 3.51 -25.23
N TYR A 81 7.98 3.51 -25.96
CA TYR A 81 7.97 3.80 -27.40
C TYR A 81 8.50 5.21 -27.71
N GLY A 82 8.06 6.21 -26.94
CA GLY A 82 8.48 7.60 -27.07
C GLY A 82 9.99 7.79 -26.86
N GLY A 83 10.55 7.12 -25.85
CA GLY A 83 11.98 7.10 -25.54
C GLY A 83 12.80 6.38 -26.60
N TYR A 84 12.39 5.16 -26.99
CA TYR A 84 13.09 4.35 -28.00
C TYR A 84 13.19 5.06 -29.36
N LYS A 85 12.10 5.68 -29.82
CA LYS A 85 12.10 6.44 -31.08
C LYS A 85 12.66 7.88 -30.98
N ARG A 86 13.24 8.26 -29.83
CA ARG A 86 13.68 9.64 -29.51
C ARG A 86 12.61 10.68 -29.89
N SER A 87 11.35 10.33 -29.69
CA SER A 87 10.23 11.22 -29.98
C SER A 87 10.16 12.35 -28.96
N VAL A 88 10.82 12.24 -27.80
CA VAL A 88 11.03 13.37 -26.91
C VAL A 88 12.35 14.04 -27.27
N LYS A 89 12.30 15.27 -27.79
CA LYS A 89 13.49 16.12 -27.93
C LYS A 89 13.49 17.02 -26.70
N VAL A 90 14.23 16.62 -25.68
CA VAL A 90 14.52 17.48 -24.53
C VAL A 90 15.70 18.35 -24.93
N GLU A 91 15.66 19.63 -24.57
CA GLU A 91 16.83 20.49 -24.76
C GLU A 91 18.03 19.89 -24.01
N PRO A 92 19.25 19.93 -24.59
CA PRO A 92 20.44 19.32 -23.98
C PRO A 92 20.67 19.82 -22.54
N ASN A 93 20.36 21.10 -22.28
CA ASN A 93 20.51 21.72 -20.97
C ASN A 93 19.44 21.29 -19.96
N ALA A 94 18.24 20.89 -20.41
CA ALA A 94 17.16 20.44 -19.54
C ALA A 94 17.16 18.92 -19.27
N TYR A 95 17.84 18.15 -20.11
CA TYR A 95 17.94 16.69 -19.97
C TYR A 95 18.61 16.27 -18.65
N LEU A 96 19.75 16.88 -18.33
CA LEU A 96 20.55 16.49 -17.17
C LEU A 96 19.79 16.71 -15.84
N PRO A 97 19.14 17.87 -15.59
CA PRO A 97 18.30 18.05 -14.40
C PRO A 97 17.15 17.06 -14.29
N ILE A 98 16.47 16.74 -15.39
CA ILE A 98 15.33 15.80 -15.40
C ILE A 98 15.80 14.40 -15.01
N VAL A 99 16.92 13.92 -15.58
CA VAL A 99 17.48 12.61 -15.25
C VAL A 99 17.93 12.56 -13.81
N PHE A 100 18.63 13.59 -13.32
CA PHE A 100 19.02 13.68 -11.92
C PHE A 100 17.81 13.61 -11.00
N PHE A 101 16.77 14.39 -11.28
CA PHE A 101 15.55 14.37 -10.48
C PHE A 101 14.89 12.98 -10.47
N LEU A 102 14.75 12.32 -11.63
CA LEU A 102 14.18 10.97 -11.70
C LEU A 102 15.00 9.96 -10.90
N VAL A 103 16.33 9.96 -11.06
CA VAL A 103 17.24 9.06 -10.34
C VAL A 103 17.18 9.32 -8.85
N THR A 104 17.23 10.58 -8.42
CA THR A 104 17.11 10.96 -7.01
C THR A 104 15.81 10.47 -6.39
N ASN A 105 14.67 10.62 -7.09
CA ASN A 105 13.39 10.12 -6.59
C ASN A 105 13.40 8.58 -6.45
N VAL A 106 13.92 7.85 -7.45
CA VAL A 106 14.05 6.39 -7.37
C VAL A 106 14.94 5.98 -6.20
N VAL A 107 16.08 6.66 -6.01
CA VAL A 107 17.01 6.37 -4.90
C VAL A 107 16.37 6.62 -3.55
N ILE A 108 15.64 7.74 -3.37
CA ILE A 108 14.95 8.05 -2.12
C ILE A 108 13.90 6.98 -1.80
N VAL A 109 13.06 6.62 -2.78
CA VAL A 109 12.03 5.60 -2.58
C VAL A 109 12.66 4.24 -2.31
N PHE A 110 13.71 3.88 -3.04
CA PHE A 110 14.41 2.62 -2.84
C PHE A 110 15.08 2.54 -1.46
N MET A 111 15.75 3.62 -1.02
CA MET A 111 16.36 3.71 0.30
C MET A 111 15.31 3.61 1.40
N PHE A 112 14.16 4.26 1.22
CA PHE A 112 13.05 4.17 2.17
C PHE A 112 12.51 2.74 2.29
N ILE A 113 12.29 2.06 1.16
CA ILE A 113 11.85 0.66 1.12
C ILE A 113 12.90 -0.26 1.75
N LEU A 114 14.18 -0.01 1.47
CA LEU A 114 15.29 -0.82 2.00
C LEU A 114 15.36 -0.74 3.52
N ILE A 115 15.17 0.46 4.10
CA ILE A 115 15.25 0.69 5.54
C ILE A 115 13.96 0.22 6.25
N THR A 116 12.79 0.62 5.75
CA THR A 116 11.51 0.41 6.46
C THR A 116 10.82 -0.89 6.10
N ARG A 117 11.23 -1.55 5.01
CA ARG A 117 10.52 -2.68 4.36
C ARG A 117 9.07 -2.35 4.00
N TYR A 118 8.68 -1.09 4.07
CA TYR A 118 7.33 -0.60 3.82
C TYR A 118 7.25 0.06 2.44
N VAL A 119 6.24 -0.32 1.67
CA VAL A 119 6.08 0.09 0.27
C VAL A 119 4.77 0.82 0.09
N SER A 120 4.82 2.15 0.08
CA SER A 120 3.67 3.00 -0.21
C SER A 120 3.76 3.62 -1.61
N SER A 121 2.65 3.57 -2.35
CA SER A 121 2.53 4.19 -3.68
C SER A 121 2.70 5.71 -3.64
N ARG A 122 2.47 6.34 -2.48
CA ARG A 122 2.57 7.79 -2.31
C ARG A 122 3.99 8.32 -2.59
N TYR A 123 5.02 7.56 -2.21
CA TYR A 123 6.41 7.98 -2.40
C TYR A 123 6.85 7.91 -3.87
N ALA A 124 6.26 7.01 -4.66
CA ALA A 124 6.51 6.89 -6.09
C ALA A 124 5.79 7.95 -6.93
N MET A 125 4.82 8.66 -6.35
CA MET A 125 3.91 9.54 -7.10
C MET A 125 4.64 10.67 -7.83
N LEU A 126 5.62 11.32 -7.20
CA LEU A 126 6.38 12.40 -7.82
C LEU A 126 7.14 11.94 -9.07
N PHE A 127 7.76 10.76 -9.00
CA PHE A 127 8.41 10.13 -10.13
C PHE A 127 7.42 9.83 -11.25
N CYS A 128 6.27 9.22 -10.91
CA CYS A 128 5.24 8.88 -11.88
C CYS A 128 4.64 10.12 -12.56
N LEU A 129 4.35 11.19 -11.80
CA LEU A 129 3.81 12.45 -12.33
C LEU A 129 4.78 13.10 -13.32
N LEU A 130 6.08 13.12 -13.00
CA LEU A 130 7.08 13.65 -13.91
C LEU A 130 7.15 12.82 -15.20
N LEU A 131 7.07 11.49 -15.12
CA LEU A 131 7.03 10.63 -16.29
C LEU A 131 5.78 10.85 -17.16
N VAL A 132 4.62 10.96 -16.53
CA VAL A 132 3.34 11.19 -17.23
C VAL A 132 3.33 12.54 -17.96
N LEU A 133 4.08 13.54 -17.49
CA LEU A 133 4.22 14.82 -18.19
C LEU A 133 4.80 14.68 -19.62
N PHE A 134 5.55 13.62 -19.89
CA PHE A 134 6.07 13.34 -21.24
C PHE A 134 5.04 12.67 -22.15
N VAL A 135 3.96 12.08 -21.62
CA VAL A 135 2.94 11.37 -22.40
C VAL A 135 2.31 12.27 -23.47
N PRO A 136 1.82 13.50 -23.16
CA PRO A 136 1.24 14.37 -24.18
C PRO A 136 2.23 14.73 -25.30
N ILE A 137 3.51 14.94 -24.95
CA ILE A 137 4.57 15.26 -25.92
C ILE A 137 4.78 14.09 -26.88
N VAL A 138 4.81 12.86 -26.35
CA VAL A 138 4.96 11.64 -27.16
C VAL A 138 3.75 11.44 -28.08
N ILE A 139 2.53 11.59 -27.56
CA ILE A 139 1.28 11.49 -28.34
C ILE A 139 1.27 12.52 -29.47
N ALA A 140 1.60 13.78 -29.19
CA ALA A 140 1.63 14.83 -30.21
C ALA A 140 2.54 14.48 -31.39
N LYS A 141 3.74 13.94 -31.11
CA LYS A 141 4.67 13.50 -32.15
C LYS A 141 4.19 12.25 -32.89
N ILE A 142 3.52 11.32 -32.21
CA ILE A 142 2.89 10.16 -32.85
C ILE A 142 1.84 10.63 -33.84
N ILE A 143 0.94 11.55 -33.44
CA ILE A 143 -0.09 12.12 -34.32
C ILE A 143 0.54 12.83 -35.53
N GLN A 144 1.58 13.64 -35.31
CA GLN A 144 2.27 14.34 -36.40
C GLN A 144 2.86 13.35 -37.43
N LYS A 145 3.52 12.28 -36.98
CA LYS A 145 4.07 11.24 -37.85
C LYS A 145 2.98 10.44 -38.56
N LEU A 146 1.88 10.14 -37.87
CA LEU A 146 0.75 9.42 -38.45
C LEU A 146 0.05 10.23 -39.55
N ASN A 147 -0.07 11.55 -39.39
CA ASN A 147 -0.65 12.42 -40.40
C ASN A 147 0.13 12.43 -41.72
N GLN A 148 1.43 12.15 -41.69
CA GLN A 148 2.30 12.08 -42.87
C GLN A 148 2.47 10.66 -43.42
N SER A 149 1.80 9.66 -42.84
CA SER A 149 1.99 8.25 -43.18
C SER A 149 0.77 7.63 -43.84
N ALA A 150 0.99 6.60 -44.67
CA ALA A 150 -0.07 5.82 -45.31
C ALA A 150 -1.01 5.12 -44.30
N ILE A 151 -0.54 4.87 -43.07
CA ILE A 151 -1.33 4.22 -42.00
C ILE A 151 -2.15 5.20 -41.14
N ARG A 152 -2.33 6.46 -41.58
CA ARG A 152 -3.01 7.53 -40.82
C ARG A 152 -4.34 7.09 -40.21
N ASN A 153 -5.22 6.49 -41.00
CA ASN A 153 -6.57 6.12 -40.56
C ASN A 153 -6.56 5.08 -39.43
N ILE A 154 -5.69 4.06 -39.54
CA ILE A 154 -5.53 3.02 -38.52
C ILE A 154 -4.86 3.59 -37.26
N GLY A 155 -3.79 4.38 -37.43
CA GLY A 155 -3.09 4.97 -36.29
C GLY A 155 -3.98 5.95 -35.51
N MET A 156 -4.77 6.78 -36.19
CA MET A 156 -5.70 7.70 -35.53
C MET A 156 -6.82 6.96 -34.78
N ARG A 157 -7.33 5.83 -35.31
CA ARG A 157 -8.28 4.99 -34.57
C ARG A 157 -7.66 4.43 -33.28
N MET A 158 -6.39 3.99 -33.32
CA MET A 158 -5.68 3.54 -32.11
C MET A 158 -5.51 4.67 -31.09
N VAL A 159 -5.20 5.89 -31.52
CA VAL A 159 -5.11 7.05 -30.62
C VAL A 159 -6.47 7.37 -29.98
N ILE A 160 -7.55 7.33 -30.76
CA ILE A 160 -8.92 7.52 -30.23
C ILE A 160 -9.27 6.42 -29.21
N LEU A 161 -8.96 5.16 -29.51
CA LEU A 161 -9.17 4.04 -28.58
C LEU A 161 -8.36 4.20 -27.30
N PHE A 162 -7.13 4.70 -27.38
CA PHE A 162 -6.30 5.00 -26.20
C PHE A 162 -6.95 6.07 -25.31
N PHE A 163 -7.41 7.19 -25.88
CA PHE A 163 -8.12 8.21 -25.11
C PHE A 163 -9.46 7.69 -24.56
N GLY A 164 -10.17 6.85 -25.32
CA GLY A 164 -11.36 6.15 -24.84
C GLY A 164 -11.05 5.29 -23.62
N TYR A 165 -9.99 4.47 -23.69
CA TYR A 165 -9.51 3.68 -22.55
C TYR A 165 -9.20 4.57 -21.34
N CYS A 166 -8.46 5.67 -21.50
CA CYS A 166 -8.15 6.58 -20.40
C CYS A 166 -9.41 7.17 -19.75
N ALA A 167 -10.44 7.47 -20.54
CA ALA A 167 -11.71 7.95 -20.01
C ALA A 167 -12.41 6.86 -19.18
N PHE A 168 -12.52 5.63 -19.70
CA PHE A 168 -13.16 4.53 -18.98
C PHE A 168 -12.40 4.12 -17.71
N ASP A 169 -11.06 4.06 -17.79
CA ASP A 169 -10.17 3.75 -16.67
C ASP A 169 -10.31 4.77 -15.53
N SER A 170 -10.57 6.04 -15.86
CA SER A 170 -10.80 7.09 -14.87
C SER A 170 -12.14 6.96 -14.12
N PHE A 171 -13.16 6.31 -14.70
CA PHE A 171 -14.48 6.19 -14.08
C PHE A 171 -14.70 4.85 -13.39
N ILE A 172 -14.00 3.80 -13.79
CA ILE A 172 -14.18 2.45 -13.28
C ILE A 172 -12.97 2.08 -12.42
N SER A 173 -13.12 2.20 -11.10
CA SER A 173 -12.13 1.66 -10.17
C SER A 173 -12.35 0.15 -10.02
N PHE A 174 -11.43 -0.65 -10.56
CA PHE A 174 -11.41 -2.11 -10.38
C PHE A 174 -10.86 -2.55 -9.00
N GLY A 175 -10.86 -1.66 -8.00
CA GLY A 175 -10.41 -1.98 -6.65
C GLY A 175 -11.40 -2.87 -5.89
N GLN A 176 -10.92 -3.53 -4.83
CA GLN A 176 -11.80 -4.26 -3.91
C GLN A 176 -12.90 -3.32 -3.38
N SER A 177 -14.14 -3.75 -3.51
CA SER A 177 -15.29 -2.96 -3.07
C SER A 177 -15.25 -2.82 -1.55
N LYS A 178 -15.18 -1.58 -1.07
CA LYS A 178 -15.29 -1.27 0.36
C LYS A 178 -16.74 -1.30 0.87
N THR A 179 -17.61 -2.02 0.18
CA THR A 179 -19.03 -2.18 0.53
C THR A 179 -19.17 -2.84 1.90
N PHE A 180 -18.29 -3.78 2.23
CA PHE A 180 -18.27 -4.48 3.53
C PHE A 180 -18.21 -3.52 4.74
N VAL A 181 -17.60 -2.34 4.59
CA VAL A 181 -17.56 -1.31 5.63
C VAL A 181 -18.95 -0.73 5.86
N PHE A 182 -19.69 -0.43 4.79
CA PHE A 182 -21.04 0.12 4.91
C PHE A 182 -22.03 -0.95 5.36
N ASP A 183 -21.92 -2.17 4.81
CA ASP A 183 -22.77 -3.30 5.19
C ASP A 183 -22.61 -3.64 6.69
N SER A 184 -21.37 -3.58 7.21
CA SER A 184 -21.11 -3.79 8.64
C SER A 184 -21.64 -2.66 9.51
N VAL A 185 -21.54 -1.40 9.08
CA VAL A 185 -22.11 -0.25 9.80
C VAL A 185 -23.64 -0.36 9.86
N ASP A 186 -24.29 -0.69 8.75
CA ASP A 186 -25.74 -0.89 8.68
C ASP A 186 -26.19 -2.04 9.60
N TRP A 187 -25.41 -3.13 9.64
CA TRP A 187 -25.67 -4.24 10.56
C TRP A 187 -25.50 -3.83 12.03
N ILE A 188 -24.44 -3.07 12.36
CA ILE A 188 -24.21 -2.55 13.72
C ILE A 188 -25.38 -1.64 14.13
N ALA A 189 -25.85 -0.77 13.24
CA ALA A 189 -26.98 0.10 13.51
C ALA A 189 -28.29 -0.68 13.73
N ALA A 190 -28.50 -1.78 13.01
CA ALA A 190 -29.69 -2.61 13.13
C ALA A 190 -29.71 -3.50 14.39
N GLN A 191 -28.56 -4.03 14.80
CA GLN A 191 -28.47 -5.01 15.89
C GLN A 191 -28.14 -4.39 17.25
N SER A 192 -27.52 -3.21 17.25
CA SER A 192 -27.04 -2.61 18.49
C SER A 192 -28.20 -2.02 19.29
N ALA A 193 -28.58 -2.70 20.37
CA ALA A 193 -29.40 -2.11 21.42
C ALA A 193 -28.80 -0.77 21.83
N SER A 194 -29.65 0.23 22.10
CA SER A 194 -29.33 1.66 22.16
C SER A 194 -28.21 2.10 23.13
N ASN A 195 -27.54 1.17 23.82
CA ASN A 195 -26.52 1.43 24.82
C ASN A 195 -25.33 0.44 24.83
N SER A 196 -25.13 -0.40 23.80
CA SER A 196 -23.89 -1.20 23.70
C SER A 196 -22.77 -0.39 23.04
N GLY A 197 -21.59 -0.40 23.66
CA GLY A 197 -20.38 0.19 23.10
C GLY A 197 -19.90 -0.53 21.85
N LEU A 198 -19.00 0.13 21.12
CA LEU A 198 -18.36 -0.40 19.93
C LEU A 198 -16.84 -0.25 20.04
N LEU A 199 -16.12 -1.37 19.99
CA LEU A 199 -14.68 -1.40 19.77
C LEU A 199 -14.41 -1.74 18.31
N THR A 200 -13.56 -0.98 17.63
CA THR A 200 -13.15 -1.30 16.26
C THR A 200 -11.74 -0.82 15.95
N ASN A 201 -11.07 -1.53 15.03
CA ASN A 201 -9.77 -1.15 14.46
C ASN A 201 -9.89 -0.46 13.09
N ASN A 202 -11.10 -0.23 12.61
CA ASN A 202 -11.36 0.38 11.31
C ASN A 202 -11.93 1.81 11.48
N HIS A 203 -11.19 2.81 10.99
CA HIS A 203 -11.56 4.21 11.16
C HIS A 203 -12.87 4.57 10.45
N ALA A 204 -13.18 3.92 9.33
CA ALA A 204 -14.42 4.17 8.62
C ALA A 204 -15.61 3.60 9.40
N VAL A 205 -15.48 2.40 9.98
CA VAL A 205 -16.53 1.85 10.86
C VAL A 205 -16.70 2.71 12.11
N ALA A 206 -15.60 3.15 12.74
CA ALA A 206 -15.66 4.04 13.89
C ALA A 206 -16.39 5.36 13.57
N TYR A 207 -16.04 5.99 12.44
CA TYR A 207 -16.65 7.24 11.99
C TYR A 207 -18.12 7.08 11.61
N TYR A 208 -18.44 6.12 10.73
CA TYR A 208 -19.80 5.98 10.18
C TYR A 208 -20.79 5.35 11.16
N SER A 209 -20.32 4.58 12.15
CA SER A 209 -21.19 4.05 13.21
C SER A 209 -21.69 5.13 14.18
N GLY A 210 -20.96 6.24 14.33
CA GLY A 210 -21.27 7.30 15.28
C GLY A 210 -21.21 6.88 16.76
N LYS A 211 -20.62 5.72 17.07
CA LYS A 211 -20.54 5.14 18.43
C LYS A 211 -19.18 5.29 19.11
N VAL A 212 -18.16 5.74 18.36
CA VAL A 212 -16.80 5.93 18.86
C VAL A 212 -16.53 7.43 18.87
N GLU A 213 -16.30 8.02 20.06
CA GLU A 213 -16.05 9.45 20.21
C GLU A 213 -14.70 9.83 19.57
N ASP A 214 -13.61 9.18 19.97
CA ASP A 214 -12.25 9.40 19.45
C ASP A 214 -11.94 8.51 18.24
N TYR A 215 -12.80 8.56 17.20
CA TYR A 215 -12.69 7.71 16.02
C TYR A 215 -11.36 7.87 15.24
N ASP A 216 -10.64 8.97 15.43
CA ASP A 216 -9.36 9.28 14.80
C ASP A 216 -8.15 8.70 15.55
N GLN A 217 -8.32 8.31 16.81
CA GLN A 217 -7.26 7.78 17.67
C GLN A 217 -7.28 6.25 17.81
N ILE A 218 -8.20 5.57 17.14
CA ILE A 218 -8.25 4.10 17.19
C ILE A 218 -6.97 3.48 16.61
N ILE A 219 -6.58 2.32 17.15
CA ILE A 219 -5.44 1.58 16.66
C ILE A 219 -5.84 0.52 15.65
N ARG A 220 -4.98 0.27 14.66
CA ARG A 220 -5.23 -0.71 13.60
C ARG A 220 -5.08 -2.17 14.07
N PHE A 221 -4.21 -2.39 15.04
CA PHE A 221 -3.97 -3.70 15.62
C PHE A 221 -4.40 -3.67 17.07
N LEU A 222 -5.59 -4.20 17.36
CA LEU A 222 -6.11 -4.28 18.72
C LEU A 222 -5.19 -5.13 19.59
N THR A 223 -5.16 -4.78 20.88
CA THR A 223 -4.45 -5.55 21.89
C THR A 223 -5.41 -6.43 22.69
N GLU A 224 -4.90 -7.51 23.29
CA GLU A 224 -5.69 -8.35 24.18
C GLU A 224 -6.35 -7.55 25.31
N SER A 225 -5.62 -6.59 25.87
CA SER A 225 -6.12 -5.72 26.94
C SER A 225 -7.31 -4.88 26.53
N GLU A 226 -7.35 -4.35 25.30
CA GLU A 226 -8.48 -3.55 24.85
C GLU A 226 -9.74 -4.40 24.73
N ILE A 227 -9.61 -5.61 24.18
CA ILE A 227 -10.73 -6.55 24.08
C ILE A 227 -11.21 -6.96 25.48
N GLN A 228 -10.30 -7.22 26.41
CA GLN A 228 -10.66 -7.60 27.78
C GLN A 228 -11.33 -6.46 28.56
N ASN A 229 -10.93 -5.21 28.32
CA ASN A 229 -11.48 -4.02 28.97
C ASN A 229 -12.86 -3.59 28.45
N THR A 230 -13.34 -4.16 27.33
CA THR A 230 -14.71 -3.91 26.85
C THR A 230 -15.75 -4.50 27.79
N THR A 231 -16.91 -3.85 27.87
CA THR A 231 -17.98 -4.33 28.76
C THR A 231 -18.69 -5.54 28.14
N PRO A 232 -19.16 -6.50 28.95
CA PRO A 232 -19.97 -7.59 28.43
C PRO A 232 -21.17 -7.05 27.66
N ASN A 233 -21.49 -7.67 26.52
CA ASN A 233 -22.50 -7.24 25.55
C ASN A 233 -22.08 -6.11 24.58
N ASP A 234 -20.86 -5.56 24.69
CA ASP A 234 -20.31 -4.67 23.67
C ASP A 234 -20.03 -5.39 22.35
N LEU A 235 -20.13 -4.62 21.26
CA LEU A 235 -19.81 -5.08 19.92
C LEU A 235 -18.33 -4.80 19.62
N ILE A 236 -17.69 -5.76 18.98
CA ILE A 236 -16.27 -5.67 18.59
C ILE A 236 -16.21 -5.95 17.08
N ALA A 237 -15.99 -4.90 16.30
CA ALA A 237 -15.89 -4.98 14.84
C ALA A 237 -14.42 -4.92 14.41
N ILE A 238 -13.90 -6.03 13.88
CA ILE A 238 -12.48 -6.19 13.57
C ILE A 238 -12.32 -6.36 12.06
N GLU A 239 -11.60 -5.46 11.42
CA GLU A 239 -11.03 -5.69 10.09
C GLU A 239 -9.93 -6.75 10.23
N MET A 240 -10.14 -7.90 9.59
CA MET A 240 -9.31 -9.07 9.77
C MET A 240 -8.02 -8.92 8.96
N HIS A 241 -6.92 -8.90 9.68
CA HIS A 241 -5.56 -9.05 9.17
C HIS A 241 -4.97 -10.31 9.82
N PHE A 242 -3.83 -10.80 9.30
CA PHE A 242 -3.20 -12.01 9.81
C PHE A 242 -3.03 -11.97 11.34
N GLU A 243 -2.60 -10.83 11.88
CA GLU A 243 -2.39 -10.59 13.31
C GLU A 243 -3.70 -10.56 14.11
N MET A 244 -4.80 -10.07 13.51
CA MET A 244 -6.11 -10.05 14.17
C MET A 244 -6.75 -11.45 14.19
N THR A 245 -6.52 -12.26 13.16
CA THR A 245 -6.95 -13.66 13.14
C THR A 245 -6.28 -14.44 14.27
N GLU A 246 -4.96 -14.29 14.44
CA GLU A 246 -4.23 -14.90 15.55
C GLU A 246 -4.75 -14.42 16.92
N LEU A 247 -5.03 -13.13 17.05
CA LEU A 247 -5.56 -12.54 18.29
C LEU A 247 -6.92 -13.13 18.68
N VAL A 248 -7.86 -13.22 17.73
CA VAL A 248 -9.22 -13.73 17.97
C VAL A 248 -9.21 -15.23 18.26
N GLU A 249 -8.30 -15.98 17.64
CA GLU A 249 -8.15 -17.42 17.86
C GLU A 249 -7.35 -17.79 19.12
N SER A 250 -6.67 -16.81 19.74
CA SER A 250 -5.88 -17.01 20.95
C SER A 250 -6.73 -17.57 22.10
N ALA A 251 -6.12 -18.45 22.91
CA ALA A 251 -6.82 -19.11 24.02
C ALA A 251 -7.36 -18.12 25.07
N SER A 252 -6.74 -16.94 25.19
CA SER A 252 -7.14 -15.88 26.11
C SER A 252 -8.38 -15.12 25.65
N ILE A 253 -8.57 -14.94 24.33
CA ILE A 253 -9.60 -14.06 23.75
C ILE A 253 -10.76 -14.83 23.16
N LYS A 254 -10.52 -15.99 22.54
CA LYS A 254 -11.57 -16.83 21.94
C LYS A 254 -12.77 -17.11 22.86
N PRO A 255 -12.62 -17.45 24.16
CA PRO A 255 -13.78 -17.69 25.03
C PRO A 255 -14.57 -16.41 25.37
N LEU A 256 -13.97 -15.23 25.16
CA LEU A 256 -14.55 -13.93 25.47
C LEU A 256 -15.39 -13.36 24.33
N LEU A 257 -15.32 -13.98 23.14
CA LEU A 257 -15.92 -13.50 21.90
C LEU A 257 -16.95 -14.49 21.36
N GLU A 258 -18.16 -13.99 21.13
CA GLU A 258 -19.20 -14.70 20.40
C GLU A 258 -19.31 -14.11 19.00
N PHE A 259 -19.02 -14.93 17.97
CA PHE A 259 -19.14 -14.52 16.58
C PHE A 259 -20.59 -14.17 16.22
N GLN A 260 -20.81 -13.01 15.58
CA GLN A 260 -22.15 -12.55 15.18
C GLN A 260 -22.31 -12.52 13.65
N ALA A 261 -21.35 -11.90 12.95
CA ALA A 261 -21.44 -11.69 11.51
C ALA A 261 -20.04 -11.51 10.90
N ALA A 262 -19.91 -11.76 9.60
CA ALA A 262 -18.72 -11.45 8.82
C ALA A 262 -19.10 -10.85 7.47
N PHE A 263 -18.24 -9.97 6.96
CA PHE A 263 -18.42 -9.22 5.73
C PHE A 263 -17.14 -9.26 4.89
N PRO A 264 -17.24 -9.35 3.55
CA PRO A 264 -18.47 -9.51 2.77
C PRO A 264 -19.15 -10.89 2.91
N SER A 265 -18.45 -11.92 3.37
CA SER A 265 -19.03 -13.26 3.58
C SER A 265 -18.33 -14.04 4.70
N ILE A 266 -18.86 -15.20 5.09
CA ILE A 266 -18.25 -16.07 6.11
C ILE A 266 -16.94 -16.69 5.60
N ASP A 267 -16.82 -16.92 4.29
CA ASP A 267 -15.63 -17.49 3.66
C ASP A 267 -14.54 -16.43 3.41
N ASP A 268 -14.94 -15.17 3.19
CA ASP A 268 -14.06 -14.00 3.02
C ASP A 268 -14.37 -12.96 4.11
N GLN A 269 -13.79 -13.18 5.29
CA GLN A 269 -14.01 -12.36 6.48
C GLN A 269 -13.07 -11.16 6.47
N GLN A 270 -13.27 -10.19 5.58
CA GLN A 270 -12.49 -8.96 5.61
C GLN A 270 -12.79 -8.13 6.87
N LEU A 271 -14.02 -8.20 7.34
CA LEU A 271 -14.44 -7.63 8.62
C LEU A 271 -15.36 -8.60 9.35
N ALA A 272 -15.02 -8.92 10.61
CA ALA A 272 -15.81 -9.78 11.46
C ALA A 272 -16.33 -9.00 12.67
N ILE A 273 -17.58 -9.28 13.05
CA ILE A 273 -18.23 -8.68 14.22
C ILE A 273 -18.42 -9.76 15.28
N TYR A 274 -17.91 -9.45 16.46
CA TYR A 274 -18.04 -10.26 17.65
C TYR A 274 -18.82 -9.52 18.71
N LYS A 275 -19.40 -10.28 19.63
CA LYS A 275 -20.04 -9.79 20.84
C LYS A 275 -19.22 -10.24 22.04
N ARG A 276 -18.96 -9.31 22.96
CA ARG A 276 -18.26 -9.62 24.20
C ARG A 276 -19.17 -10.44 25.12
N VAL A 277 -18.76 -11.66 25.47
CA VAL A 277 -19.50 -12.54 26.39
C VAL A 277 -18.77 -12.68 27.73
N ASN A 278 -19.50 -12.73 28.85
CA ASN A 278 -18.84 -13.01 30.12
C ASN A 278 -18.25 -14.44 30.09
N PRO A 279 -17.01 -14.64 30.57
CA PRO A 279 -16.44 -15.98 30.70
C PRO A 279 -17.27 -16.88 31.63
#